data_AF-A0A8H6LCG7-F1
#
_entry.id   AF-A0A8H6LCG7-F1
#
_cell.length_a   1.000
_cell.length_b   1.000
_cell.length_c   1.000
_cell.angle_alpha   90.00
_cell.angle_beta   90.00
_cell.angle_gamma   90.00
#
_symmetry.space_group_name_H-M   'P 1'
#
loop_
_entity.id
_entity.type
_entity.pdbx_description
1 polymer ?
#
loop_
_entity_poly.entity_id
_entity_poly.type
_entity_poly.pdbx_seq_one_letter_code
_entity_poly.pdbx_strand_id
1 'polypeptide(L)' 'MRQPMIELAANHPLRLGVVLNYSDFYNEVQNSPNRVSHLAKLAIHNALAELHSLPEELLGNCTYIMQLLLANLII' A
#
# COMPACT_ATOMS: atom_id res chain seq x y z
N MET A 1 11.55 24.65 8.17
CA MET A 1 10.16 24.75 7.67
C MET A 1 9.71 23.35 7.30
N ARG A 2 8.61 22.82 7.87
CA ARG A 2 8.04 21.55 7.41
C ARG A 2 7.41 21.80 6.04
N GLN A 3 7.79 21.02 5.03
CA GLN A 3 7.08 21.02 3.76
C GLN A 3 5.62 20.61 4.01
N PRO A 4 4.64 21.17 3.26
CA PRO A 4 3.27 20.69 3.37
C PRO A 4 3.25 19.21 3.04
N MET A 5 2.61 18.42 3.90
CA MET A 5 2.41 17.01 3.65
C MET A 5 1.54 16.89 2.40
N ILE A 6 2.11 16.38 1.31
CA ILE A 6 1.35 16.05 0.11
C ILE A 6 0.53 14.81 0.46
N GLU A 7 -0.78 14.99 0.62
CA GLU A 7 -1.70 13.86 0.83
C GLU A 7 -1.93 13.15 -0.50
N LEU A 8 -1.39 11.93 -0.61
CA LEU A 8 -1.60 11.07 -1.75
C LEU A 8 -2.89 10.27 -1.57
N ALA A 9 -3.68 10.13 -2.63
CA ALA A 9 -4.86 9.27 -2.67
C ALA A 9 -4.52 7.82 -2.29
N ALA A 10 -5.49 7.05 -1.79
CA ALA A 10 -5.24 5.70 -1.28
C ALA A 10 -4.73 4.75 -2.37
N ASN A 11 -5.15 5.01 -3.60
CA ASN A 11 -4.79 4.29 -4.80
C ASN A 11 -3.45 4.74 -5.43
N HIS A 12 -2.79 5.75 -4.86
CA HIS A 12 -1.57 6.29 -5.45
C HIS A 12 -0.40 5.30 -5.30
N PRO A 13 0.32 4.95 -6.40
CA PRO A 13 1.43 3.99 -6.36
C PRO A 13 2.49 4.28 -5.29
N LEU A 14 2.92 5.54 -5.15
CA LEU A 14 3.88 5.93 -4.09
C LEU A 14 3.35 5.65 -2.67
N ARG A 15 2.06 5.91 -2.39
CA ARG A 15 1.48 5.65 -1.08
C ARG A 15 1.42 4.15 -0.79
N LEU A 16 1.02 3.36 -1.78
CA LEU A 16 1.01 1.90 -1.69
C LEU A 16 2.42 1.32 -1.52
N GLY A 17 3.42 1.88 -2.21
CA GLY A 17 4.83 1.49 -2.04
C GLY A 17 5.36 1.78 -0.63
N VAL A 18 4.95 2.91 -0.03
CA VAL A 18 5.27 3.19 1.39
C VAL A 18 4.62 2.17 2.32
N VAL A 19 3.35 1.81 2.09
CA VAL A 19 2.67 0.77 2.87
C VAL A 19 3.38 -0.57 2.73
N LEU A 20 3.82 -0.94 1.53
CA LEU A 20 4.58 -2.17 1.27
C LEU A 20 5.87 -2.22 2.09
N ASN A 21 6.72 -1.19 1.98
CA ASN A 21 7.96 -1.13 2.74
C ASN A 21 7.72 -1.14 4.26
N TYR A 22 6.65 -0.50 4.72
CA TYR A 22 6.29 -0.48 6.14
C TYR A 22 5.76 -1.83 6.63
N SER A 23 5.09 -2.58 5.74
CA SER A 23 4.67 -3.96 5.96
C SER A 23 5.89 -4.87 6.15
N ASP A 24 6.88 -4.76 5.27
CA ASP A 24 8.13 -5.54 5.35
C ASP A 24 8.91 -5.21 6.62
N PHE A 25 8.98 -3.94 7.02
CA PHE A 25 9.57 -3.55 8.30
C PHE A 25 8.89 -4.22 9.50
N TYR A 26 7.56 -4.26 9.54
CA TYR A 26 6.86 -4.91 10.65
C TYR A 26 7.05 -6.43 10.66
N ASN A 27 7.19 -7.03 9.48
CA ASN A 27 7.38 -8.47 9.35
C ASN A 27 8.80 -8.87 9.73
N GLU A 28 9.80 -8.25 9.10
CA GLU A 28 11.20 -8.66 9.17
C GLU A 28 11.96 -8.06 10.36
N VAL A 29 11.61 -6.84 10.79
CA VAL A 29 12.37 -6.12 11.82
C VAL A 29 11.67 -6.17 13.17
N GLN A 30 10.35 -6.01 13.21
CA GLN A 30 9.58 -5.95 14.46
C GLN A 30 8.97 -7.30 14.87
N ASN A 31 9.16 -8.37 14.10
CA ASN A 31 8.57 -9.70 14.33
C ASN A 31 7.07 -9.63 14.69
N SER A 32 6.32 -8.72 14.03
CA SER A 32 4.93 -8.38 14.36
C SER A 32 3.99 -8.59 13.15
N PRO A 33 3.88 -9.82 12.62
CA PRO A 33 3.12 -10.11 11.38
C PRO A 33 1.62 -9.79 11.48
N ASN A 34 1.05 -9.83 12.70
CA ASN A 34 -0.36 -9.48 12.90
C ASN A 34 -0.70 -8.04 12.51
N ARG A 35 0.25 -7.10 12.66
CA ARG A 35 0.07 -5.70 12.26
C ARG A 35 0.15 -5.53 10.74
N VAL A 36 1.00 -6.33 10.10
CA VAL A 36 1.12 -6.38 8.63
C VAL A 36 -0.21 -6.77 8.01
N SER A 37 -0.85 -7.80 8.57
CA SER A 37 -2.14 -8.29 8.06
C SER A 37 -3.21 -7.20 8.00
N HIS A 38 -3.32 -6.43 9.07
CA HIS A 38 -4.29 -5.34 9.14
C HIS A 38 -3.94 -4.18 8.20
N LEU A 39 -2.67 -3.75 8.18
CA LEU A 39 -2.20 -2.61 7.40
C LEU A 39 -2.36 -2.85 5.89
N ALA A 40 -1.89 -3.99 5.40
CA ALA A 40 -1.96 -4.32 3.97
C ALA A 40 -3.41 -4.54 3.51
N LYS A 41 -4.25 -5.23 4.30
CA LYS A 41 -5.69 -5.39 3.98
C LYS A 41 -6.41 -4.05 3.88
N LEU A 42 -6.17 -3.14 4.83
CA LEU A 42 -6.80 -1.82 4.82
C LEU A 42 -6.34 -0.98 3.62
N ALA A 43 -5.04 -0.99 3.31
CA ALA A 43 -4.51 -0.25 2.16
C ALA A 43 -5.07 -0.76 0.83
N ILE A 44 -5.15 -2.09 0.66
CA ILE A 44 -5.76 -2.71 -0.53
C ILE A 44 -7.24 -2.33 -0.61
N HIS A 45 -8.00 -2.45 0.48
CA HIS A 45 -9.42 -2.10 0.51
C HIS A 45 -9.65 -0.64 0.08
N ASN A 46 -8.87 0.29 0.63
CA ASN A 46 -9.01 1.72 0.31
C ASN A 46 -8.57 2.04 -1.12
N ALA A 47 -7.51 1.39 -1.62
CA ALA A 47 -7.08 1.54 -3.01
C ALA A 47 -8.13 1.00 -4.00
N LEU A 48 -8.76 -0.13 -3.69
CA LEU A 48 -9.85 -0.70 -4.51
C LEU A 48 -11.05 0.25 -4.59
N ALA A 49 -11.42 0.89 -3.49
CA ALA A 49 -12.55 1.83 -3.44
C ALA A 49 -12.36 3.02 -4.40
N GLU A 50 -11.12 3.45 -4.61
CA GLU A 50 -10.78 4.60 -5.45
C GLU A 50 -10.21 4.20 -6.83
N LEU A 51 -10.14 2.89 -7.15
CA LEU A 51 -9.45 2.39 -8.35
C LEU A 51 -10.05 2.92 -9.67
N HIS A 52 -11.36 3.17 -9.69
CA HIS A 52 -12.07 3.71 -10.86
C HIS A 52 -11.69 5.17 -11.20
N SER A 53 -11.08 5.90 -10.26
CA SER A 53 -10.65 7.28 -10.46
C SER A 53 -9.22 7.40 -11.01
N LEU A 54 -8.52 6.27 -11.18
CA LEU A 54 -7.12 6.23 -11.57
C LEU A 54 -6.94 6.40 -13.08
N PRO A 55 -5.95 7.20 -13.52
CA PRO A 55 -5.51 7.19 -14.91
C PRO A 55 -5.00 5.80 -15.31
N GLU A 56 -5.27 5.39 -16.56
CA GLU A 56 -4.86 4.09 -17.09
C GLU A 56 -3.34 3.86 -16.97
N GLU A 57 -2.54 4.90 -17.18
CA GLU A 57 -1.08 4.90 -17.05
C GLU A 57 -0.59 4.49 -15.64
N LEU A 58 -1.37 4.80 -14.60
CA LEU A 58 -1.04 4.50 -13.22
C LEU A 58 -1.74 3.24 -12.70
N LEU A 59 -2.79 2.77 -13.40
CA LEU A 59 -3.57 1.58 -13.02
C LEU A 59 -2.71 0.32 -12.96
N GLY A 60 -1.83 0.12 -13.96
CA GLY A 60 -0.90 -1.01 -13.98
C GLY A 60 0.04 -1.03 -12.77
N ASN A 61 0.59 0.13 -12.41
CA ASN A 61 1.49 0.25 -11.25
C ASN A 61 0.75 0.04 -9.92
N CYS A 62 -0.44 0.62 -9.78
CA CYS A 62 -1.28 0.45 -8.59
C CYS A 62 -1.64 -1.03 -8.37
N THR A 63 -2.14 -1.69 -9.40
CA THR A 63 -2.55 -3.11 -9.32
C THR A 63 -1.36 -4.03 -9.06
N TYR A 64 -0.19 -3.78 -9.66
CA TYR A 64 1.03 -4.52 -9.39
C TYR A 64 1.46 -4.42 -7.91
N ILE A 65 1.49 -3.21 -7.35
CA ILE A 65 1.87 -3.03 -5.93
C ILE A 65 0.84 -3.69 -4.99
N MET A 66 -0.44 -3.62 -5.32
CA MET A 66 -1.49 -4.31 -4.54
C MET A 66 -1.33 -5.83 -4.57
N GLN A 67 -0.90 -6.40 -5.70
CA GLN A 67 -0.59 -7.83 -5.81
C GLN A 67 0.62 -8.22 -4.96
N LEU A 68 1.67 -7.38 -4.91
CA LEU A 68 2.80 -7.61 -4.01
C LEU A 68 2.38 -7.56 -2.53
N LEU A 69 1.55 -6.58 -2.15
CA LEU A 69 0.96 -6.51 -0.81
C LEU A 69 0.14 -7.77 -0.48
N LEU A 70 -0.62 -8.30 -1.42
CA LEU A 70 -1.37 -9.56 -1.24
C LEU A 70 -0.43 -10.76 -1.09
N ALA A 71 0.66 -10.82 -1.85
CA ALA A 71 1.65 -11.89 -1.72
C ALA A 71 2.28 -11.89 -0.32
N ASN A 72 2.62 -10.72 0.21
CA ASN A 72 3.19 -10.56 1.56
C ASN A 72 2.20 -10.90 2.69
N LEU A 73 0.90 -11.08 2.40
CA LEU A 73 -0.11 -11.52 3.36
C LEU A 73 -0.30 -13.04 3.43
N ILE A 74 0.14 -13.77 2.40
CA ILE A 74 -0.04 -15.22 2.29
C ILE A 74 1.14 -15.97 2.92
N ILE A 75 2.30 -15.31 3.00
CA ILE A 75 3.56 -15.82 3.56
C ILE A 75 3.56 -15.61 5.08
#